data_AF-A0A2S5EGY5-F1
#
_entry.id   AF-A0A2S5EGY5-F1
#
_cell.length_a   1.000
_cell.length_b   1.000
_cell.length_c   1.000
_cell.angle_alpha   90.00
_cell.angle_beta   90.00
_cell.angle_gamma   90.00
#
_symmetry.space_group_name_H-M   'P 1'
#
loop_
_entity.id
_entity.type
_entity.pdbx_description
1 polymer ?
#
loop_
_entity_poly.entity_id
_entity_poly.type
_entity_poly.pdbx_seq_one_letter_code
_entity_poly.pdbx_strand_id
1 'polypeptide(L)'
;MGSGLLIVFSKLTGIQELITDGIQAFVIKNDKRMDLEYITTVLKSFISELHIIHKMLDAVLKTLKSVTWRENAINMFQIIADNWGAKF
;
A
#
# COMPACT_ATOMS: atom_id res chain seq x y z
N MET A 1 4.20 -5.65 -2.72
CA MET A 1 2.84 -5.34 -3.20
C MET A 1 2.63 -5.78 -4.63
N GLY A 2 3.58 -5.55 -5.54
CA GLY A 2 3.45 -5.92 -6.96
C GLY A 2 3.13 -7.39 -7.26
N SER A 3 3.34 -8.30 -6.30
CA SER A 3 2.99 -9.72 -6.39
C SER A 3 1.55 -10.06 -5.99
N GLY A 4 0.74 -9.09 -5.56
CA GLY A 4 -0.62 -9.34 -5.08
C GLY A 4 -0.70 -10.00 -3.69
N LEU A 5 0.42 -10.13 -2.99
CA LEU A 5 0.43 -10.63 -1.61
C LEU A 5 -0.06 -9.56 -0.64
N LEU A 6 -0.96 -9.95 0.26
CA LEU A 6 -1.33 -9.19 1.44
C LEU A 6 -0.11 -9.00 2.33
N ILE A 7 0.13 -7.77 2.74
CA ILE A 7 1.34 -7.39 3.48
C ILE A 7 0.95 -6.99 4.88
N VAL A 8 1.73 -7.43 5.84
CA VAL A 8 1.71 -6.92 7.21
C VAL A 8 3.04 -6.23 7.42
N PHE A 9 3.06 -4.97 7.85
CA PHE A 9 4.30 -4.20 7.99
C PHE A 9 4.33 -3.35 9.25
N SER A 10 5.53 -3.05 9.73
CA SER A 10 5.74 -2.16 10.87
C SER A 10 5.48 -0.71 10.46
N LYS A 11 4.85 0.05 11.36
CA LYS A 11 4.65 1.49 11.21
C LYS A 11 5.96 2.27 10.90
N LEU A 12 7.13 1.77 11.29
CA LEU A 12 8.42 2.45 11.10
C LEU A 12 8.98 2.44 9.67
N THR A 13 8.37 1.70 8.74
CA THR A 13 8.92 1.53 7.38
C THR A 13 8.73 2.76 6.47
N GLY A 14 8.08 3.83 6.95
CA GLY A 14 7.91 5.08 6.21
C GLY A 14 6.88 5.02 5.06
N ILE A 15 6.26 3.86 4.83
CA ILE A 15 5.27 3.65 3.75
C ILE A 15 3.83 4.02 4.15
N GLN A 16 3.64 4.74 5.26
CA GLN A 16 2.32 5.13 5.76
C GLN A 16 1.58 6.06 4.78
N GLU A 17 2.31 6.86 4.00
CA GLU A 17 1.73 7.74 2.97
C GLU A 17 1.19 6.94 1.77
N LEU A 18 1.66 5.71 1.58
CA LEU A 18 1.26 4.82 0.49
C LEU A 18 0.14 3.87 0.89
N ILE A 19 -0.12 3.68 2.19
CA ILE A 19 -0.96 2.61 2.69
C ILE A 19 -1.82 3.06 3.85
N THR A 20 -3.11 2.72 3.75
CA THR A 20 -4.06 2.83 4.85
C THR A 20 -4.29 1.46 5.48
N ASP A 21 -4.21 1.41 6.81
CA ASP A 21 -4.44 0.20 7.61
C ASP A 21 -5.84 -0.38 7.33
N GLY A 22 -5.91 -1.69 7.10
CA GLY A 22 -7.14 -2.41 6.76
C GLY A 22 -7.66 -2.18 5.34
N ILE A 23 -7.01 -1.33 4.53
CA ILE A 23 -7.40 -1.10 3.13
C ILE A 23 -6.45 -1.81 2.18
N GLN A 24 -5.19 -1.39 2.10
CA GLN A 24 -4.21 -2.06 1.22
C GLN A 24 -3.40 -3.11 1.99
N ALA A 25 -3.27 -2.96 3.30
CA ALA A 25 -2.53 -3.89 4.15
C ALA A 25 -2.78 -3.61 5.63
N PHE A 26 -2.25 -4.46 6.50
CA PHE A 26 -2.39 -4.31 7.96
C PHE A 26 -1.11 -3.76 8.58
N VAL A 27 -1.27 -2.76 9.45
CA VAL A 27 -0.16 -2.05 10.09
C VAL A 27 0.05 -2.57 11.50
N ILE A 28 1.22 -3.18 11.74
CA ILE A 28 1.66 -3.51 13.10
C ILE A 28 2.26 -2.26 13.73
N LYS A 29 1.69 -1.84 14.86
CA LYS A 29 2.24 -0.76 15.70
C LYS A 29 3.32 -1.38 16.59
N ASN A 30 4.46 -0.73 16.78
CA ASN A 30 5.55 -1.27 17.59
C ASN A 30 5.28 -1.35 19.12
N ASP A 31 4.02 -1.31 19.55
CA ASP A 31 3.64 -1.61 20.92
C ASP A 31 3.67 -3.14 21.09
N LYS A 32 4.76 -3.62 21.69
CA LYS A 32 5.10 -5.03 21.90
C LYS A 32 4.01 -5.88 22.59
N ARG A 33 2.95 -5.31 23.16
CA ARG A 33 1.93 -6.09 23.90
C ARG A 33 0.66 -6.39 23.10
N MET A 34 0.39 -5.69 21.99
CA MET A 34 -0.82 -5.91 21.17
C MET A 34 -0.57 -6.74 19.90
N ASP A 35 0.69 -7.03 19.56
CA ASP A 35 1.03 -7.53 18.22
C ASP A 35 0.53 -8.95 17.93
N LEU A 36 0.62 -9.89 18.88
CA LEU A 36 0.27 -11.29 18.59
C LEU A 36 -1.24 -11.52 18.46
N GLU A 37 -2.03 -10.92 19.35
CA GLU A 37 -3.49 -11.03 19.33
C GLU A 37 -4.09 -10.31 18.12
N TYR A 38 -3.55 -9.15 17.77
CA TYR A 38 -3.91 -8.42 16.57
C TYR A 38 -3.56 -9.20 15.30
N ILE A 39 -2.32 -9.71 15.17
CA ILE A 39 -1.92 -10.56 14.03
C ILE A 39 -2.83 -11.78 13.91
N THR A 40 -3.13 -12.45 15.02
CA THR A 40 -4.02 -13.62 15.03
C THR A 40 -5.42 -13.26 14.56
N THR A 41 -5.94 -12.11 14.99
CA THR A 41 -7.25 -11.60 14.57
C THR A 41 -7.28 -11.28 13.08
N VAL A 42 -6.25 -10.60 12.57
CA VAL A 42 -6.07 -10.31 11.14
C VAL A 42 -6.02 -11.62 10.34
N LEU A 43 -5.23 -12.60 10.77
CA LEU A 43 -5.14 -13.90 10.09
C LEU A 43 -6.47 -14.66 10.09
N LYS A 44 -7.21 -14.64 11.21
CA LYS A 44 -8.57 -15.21 11.27
C LYS A 44 -9.52 -14.52 10.31
N SER A 45 -9.47 -13.19 10.22
CA SER A 45 -10.31 -12.42 9.30
C SER A 45 -10.07 -12.79 7.84
N PHE A 46 -8.82 -13.09 7.46
CA PHE A 46 -8.51 -13.57 6.10
C PHE A 46 -9.10 -14.93 5.77
N ILE A 47 -9.10 -15.85 6.74
CA ILE A 47 -9.65 -17.19 6.56
C ILE A 47 -11.18 -17.15 6.51
N SER A 48 -11.79 -16.32 7.36
CA SER A 48 -13.25 -16.25 7.49
C SER A 48 -13.93 -15.35 6.45
N GLU A 49 -13.22 -14.35 5.92
CA GLU A 49 -13.81 -13.31 5.07
C GLU A 49 -13.04 -13.16 3.76
N LEU A 50 -13.15 -14.15 2.88
CA LEU A 50 -12.48 -14.17 1.57
C LEU A 50 -12.77 -12.93 0.70
N HIS A 51 -13.92 -12.26 0.91
CA HIS A 51 -14.28 -11.02 0.22
C HIS A 51 -13.38 -9.84 0.60
N ILE A 52 -12.89 -9.81 1.84
CA ILE A 52 -11.94 -8.79 2.30
C ILE A 52 -10.64 -8.91 1.51
N ILE A 53 -10.15 -10.12 1.27
CA ILE A 53 -8.92 -10.37 0.50
C ILE A 53 -9.01 -9.75 -0.89
N HIS A 54 -10.12 -9.98 -1.61
CA HIS A 54 -10.31 -9.44 -2.96
C HIS A 54 -10.34 -7.91 -2.97
N LYS A 55 -11.07 -7.30 -2.03
CA LYS A 55 -11.12 -5.83 -1.89
C LYS A 55 -9.76 -5.23 -1.59
N MET A 56 -8.99 -5.87 -0.71
CA MET A 56 -7.64 -5.41 -0.38
C MET A 56 -6.69 -5.57 -1.57
N LEU A 57 -6.78 -6.69 -2.30
CA LEU A 57 -6.00 -6.90 -3.52
C LEU A 57 -6.30 -5.82 -4.56
N ASP A 58 -7.57 -5.51 -4.81
CA ASP A 58 -7.98 -4.45 -5.72
C ASP A 58 -7.45 -3.08 -5.28
N ALA A 59 -7.49 -2.80 -3.98
CA ALA A 59 -6.94 -1.56 -3.43
C ALA A 59 -5.41 -1.48 -3.63
N VAL A 60 -4.69 -2.57 -3.39
CA VAL A 60 -3.24 -2.66 -3.65
C VAL A 60 -2.94 -2.44 -5.13
N LEU A 61 -3.66 -3.10 -6.04
CA LEU A 61 -3.48 -2.94 -7.48
C LEU A 61 -3.76 -1.52 -7.94
N LYS A 62 -4.76 -0.85 -7.36
CA LYS A 62 -5.07 0.55 -7.65
C LYS A 62 -3.95 1.48 -7.20
N THR A 63 -3.43 1.30 -5.98
CA THR A 63 -2.28 2.08 -5.49
C THR A 63 -1.04 1.85 -6.34
N LEU A 64 -0.77 0.59 -6.75
CA LEU A 64 0.41 0.28 -7.56
C LEU A 64 0.42 0.98 -8.92
N LYS A 65 -0.75 1.23 -9.52
CA LYS A 65 -0.83 1.94 -10.81
C LYS A 65 -0.17 3.31 -10.75
N SER A 66 -0.30 4.05 -9.65
CA SER A 66 0.30 5.38 -9.48
C SER A 66 1.74 5.37 -8.98
N VAL A 67 2.28 4.20 -8.61
CA VAL A 67 3.61 4.06 -7.98
C VAL A 67 4.51 3.16 -8.84
N THR A 68 4.42 3.31 -10.16
CA THR A 68 5.30 2.61 -11.10
C THR A 68 6.43 3.52 -11.56
N TRP A 69 7.56 2.92 -11.96
CA TRP A 69 8.66 3.65 -12.59
C TRP A 69 8.23 4.41 -13.84
N ARG A 70 7.23 3.89 -14.56
CA ARG A 70 6.63 4.56 -15.73
C ARG A 70 5.91 5.85 -15.33
N GLU A 71 5.00 5.79 -14.36
CA GLU A 71 4.29 6.99 -13.89
C GLU A 71 5.27 8.01 -13.28
N ASN A 72 6.28 7.53 -12.55
CA ASN A 72 7.33 8.40 -12.04
C ASN A 72 8.10 9.12 -13.17
N ALA A 73 8.43 8.41 -14.25
CA ALA A 73 9.09 9.02 -15.40
C ALA A 73 8.19 10.08 -16.07
N ILE A 74 6.90 9.77 -16.27
CA ILE A 74 5.92 10.71 -16.85
C ILE A 74 5.84 11.98 -16.00
N ASN A 75 5.67 11.84 -14.68
CA ASN A 75 5.61 12.98 -13.76
C ASN A 75 6.90 13.81 -13.78
N MET A 76 8.05 13.14 -13.85
CA MET A 76 9.35 13.83 -13.88
C MET A 76 9.53 14.64 -15.17
N PHE A 77 9.12 14.10 -16.33
CA PHE A 77 9.16 14.85 -17.59
C PHE A 77 8.19 16.04 -17.55
N GLN A 78 7.00 15.88 -16.96
CA GLN A 78 6.06 16.99 -16.80
C GLN A 78 6.66 18.11 -15.93
N ILE A 79 7.27 17.76 -14.79
CA ILE A 79 7.92 18.74 -13.90
C ILE A 79 9.03 19.50 -14.63
N ILE A 80 9.84 18.81 -15.44
CA ILE A 80 10.90 19.43 -16.25
C ILE A 80 10.29 20.38 -17.28
N ALA A 81 9.24 19.94 -17.98
CA ALA A 81 8.55 20.71 -19.00
C ALA A 81 7.90 21.98 -18.42
N ASP A 82 7.21 21.87 -17.29
CA ASP A 82 6.58 22.98 -16.57
C ASP A 82 7.62 24.01 -16.12
N ASN A 83 8.76 23.55 -15.58
CA ASN A 83 9.85 24.43 -15.16
C ASN A 83 10.59 25.09 -16.32
N TRP A 84 10.54 24.51 -17.52
CA TRP A 84 11.18 25.04 -18.73
C TRP A 84 10.22 25.83 -19.62
N GLY A 85 8.94 25.95 -19.24
CA GLY A 85 7.91 26.66 -20.00
C GLY A 85 7.49 25.98 -21.31
N ALA A 86 7.91 24.72 -21.53
CA ALA A 86 7.54 23.93 -22.69
C ALA A 86 6.25 23.17 -22.40
N LYS A 87 5.10 23.66 -22.90
CA LYS A 87 3.86 22.87 -22.89
C LYS A 87 3.97 21.78 -23.97
N PHE A 88 3.99 20.50 -23.56
CA PHE A 88 3.74 19.37 -24.46
C PHE A 88 2.25 19.03 -24.48
#